data_AF-A0A1B9B0A4-F1
#
_entry.id   AF-A0A1B9B0A4-F1
#
_cell.length_a   1.000
_cell.length_b   1.000
_cell.length_c   1.000
_cell.angle_alpha   90.00
_cell.angle_beta   90.00
_cell.angle_gamma   90.00
#
_symmetry.space_group_name_H-M   'P 1'
#
loop_
_entity.id
_entity.type
_entity.pdbx_description
1 polymer ?
#
loop_
_entity_poly.entity_id
_entity_poly.type
_entity_poly.pdbx_seq_one_letter_code
_entity_poly.pdbx_strand_id
1 'polypeptide(L)'
;MKKFFFIILALVMCTGLVACGGSSSSKQEGYTPAKPLDLSGTWVQINSNSDEAWQEATIADGTIEINWISDKGETKSLYWSGTYEAPTKSTNEYEWTSKNDKEKTDSALLASGADTKDFTYKDGVISYEASAMGTTTTIKLERQ
;
A
#
# COMPACT_ATOMS: atom_id res chain seq x y z
N MET A 1 8.64 29.33 -2.76
CA MET A 1 8.31 30.65 -3.36
C MET A 1 6.87 30.99 -3.00
N LYS A 2 6.67 32.17 -2.44
CA LYS A 2 5.45 32.66 -1.78
C LYS A 2 4.30 32.84 -2.77
N LYS A 3 3.09 32.43 -2.40
CA LYS A 3 1.85 33.01 -2.93
C LYS A 3 0.89 33.27 -1.76
N PHE A 4 0.85 34.53 -1.35
CA PHE A 4 -0.11 35.14 -0.44
C PHE A 4 -1.36 35.54 -1.23
N PHE A 5 -2.55 35.24 -0.72
CA PHE A 5 -3.82 35.93 -0.94
C PHE A 5 -4.66 35.69 0.34
N PHE A 6 -4.78 36.61 1.31
CA PHE A 6 -5.76 37.72 1.40
C PHE A 6 -7.21 37.20 1.18
N ILE A 7 -8.16 37.20 2.14
CA ILE A 7 -8.92 38.38 2.66
C ILE A 7 -10.11 37.95 3.59
N ILE A 8 -10.42 38.77 4.61
CA ILE A 8 -11.70 39.01 5.37
C ILE A 8 -12.19 37.93 6.37
N LEU A 9 -12.16 38.11 7.71
CA LEU A 9 -12.89 39.01 8.63
C LEU A 9 -14.41 38.77 8.72
N ALA A 10 -14.85 38.02 9.75
CA ALA A 10 -16.17 38.18 10.35
C ALA A 10 -16.11 37.89 11.85
N LEU A 11 -16.30 38.95 12.62
CA LEU A 11 -16.36 39.03 14.06
C LEU A 11 -17.81 38.75 14.51
N VAL A 12 -18.04 37.73 15.34
CA VAL A 12 -19.26 37.66 16.18
C VAL A 12 -18.88 37.16 17.57
N MET A 13 -18.84 38.11 18.51
CA MET A 13 -18.92 37.88 19.96
C MET A 13 -20.37 37.54 20.33
N CYS A 14 -20.55 36.53 21.19
CA CYS A 14 -21.62 36.48 22.18
C CYS A 14 -21.12 35.68 23.39
N THR A 15 -21.05 36.35 24.55
CA THR A 15 -20.73 35.78 25.86
C THR A 15 -22.01 35.45 26.63
N GLY A 16 -21.93 34.45 27.51
CA GLY A 16 -22.90 34.11 28.55
C GLY A 16 -22.55 32.74 29.16
N LEU A 17 -21.75 32.69 30.24
CA LEU A 17 -22.10 32.72 31.67
C LEU A 17 -22.53 31.36 32.28
N VAL A 18 -21.63 30.87 33.16
CA VAL A 18 -21.77 30.02 34.37
C VAL A 18 -22.38 28.61 34.30
N ALA A 19 -21.55 27.61 34.64
CA ALA A 19 -21.90 26.58 35.62
C ALA A 19 -20.62 25.94 36.21
N CYS A 20 -20.39 26.15 37.50
CA CYS A 20 -19.45 25.39 38.31
C CYS A 20 -20.16 24.11 38.78
N GLY A 21 -19.61 22.94 38.48
CA GLY A 21 -20.13 21.66 38.93
C GLY A 21 -19.06 20.61 38.78
N GLY A 22 -18.38 20.29 39.87
CA GLY A 22 -17.28 19.34 39.88
C GLY A 22 -17.72 17.95 39.44
N SER A 23 -16.83 17.28 38.72
CA SER A 23 -16.56 15.85 38.83
C SER A 23 -15.29 15.60 38.04
N SER A 24 -14.33 14.97 38.70
CA SER A 24 -13.11 14.47 38.09
C SER A 24 -13.47 13.46 37.00
N SER A 25 -13.78 13.92 35.78
CA SER A 25 -13.86 13.05 34.62
C SER A 25 -12.44 12.72 34.21
N SER A 26 -11.91 11.67 34.82
CA SER A 26 -10.93 10.82 34.17
C SER A 26 -11.43 10.56 32.76
N LYS A 27 -10.75 11.15 31.76
CA LYS A 27 -10.86 10.72 30.36
C LYS A 27 -10.50 9.25 30.36
N GLN A 28 -11.51 8.40 30.37
CA GLN A 28 -11.37 7.00 30.08
C GLN A 28 -11.15 6.96 28.57
N GLU A 29 -9.90 7.09 28.15
CA GLU A 29 -9.50 6.77 26.78
C GLU A 29 -9.91 5.32 26.54
N GLY A 30 -10.97 5.16 25.74
CA GLY A 30 -11.44 3.85 25.34
C GLY A 30 -10.31 3.13 24.62
N TYR A 31 -9.83 2.03 25.20
CA TYR A 31 -8.92 1.11 24.54
C TYR A 31 -9.60 0.59 23.28
N THR A 32 -9.26 1.16 22.14
CA THR A 32 -9.61 0.61 20.84
C THR A 32 -8.53 -0.43 20.55
N PRO A 33 -8.85 -1.73 20.44
CA PRO A 33 -7.85 -2.72 20.07
C PRO A 33 -7.21 -2.29 18.75
N ALA A 34 -5.88 -2.23 18.71
CA ALA A 34 -5.17 -1.84 17.49
C ALA A 34 -5.53 -2.81 16.35
N LYS A 35 -6.08 -2.29 15.25
CA LYS A 35 -6.44 -3.10 14.08
C LYS A 35 -5.16 -3.77 13.52
N PRO A 36 -5.22 -5.04 13.07
CA PRO A 36 -4.15 -5.65 12.31
C PRO A 36 -3.75 -4.81 11.09
N LEU A 37 -2.48 -4.90 10.69
CA LEU A 37 -2.00 -4.30 9.45
C LEU A 37 -2.79 -4.84 8.26
N ASP A 38 -3.30 -3.94 7.43
CA ASP A 38 -4.16 -4.25 6.29
C ASP A 38 -3.44 -3.89 5.00
N LEU A 39 -2.88 -4.88 4.30
CA LEU A 39 -2.17 -4.67 3.03
C LEU A 39 -3.08 -4.78 1.79
N SER A 40 -4.38 -5.02 1.96
CA SER A 40 -5.32 -5.09 0.83
C SER A 40 -5.36 -3.80 0.00
N GLY A 41 -5.64 -3.94 -1.29
CA GLY A 41 -5.74 -2.83 -2.23
C GLY A 41 -4.63 -2.83 -3.29
N THR A 42 -4.52 -1.70 -3.99
CA THR A 42 -3.62 -1.51 -5.12
C THR A 42 -2.35 -0.76 -4.70
N TRP A 43 -1.22 -1.22 -5.23
CA TRP A 43 0.11 -0.75 -4.92
C TRP A 43 0.86 -0.46 -6.22
N VAL A 44 1.53 0.68 -6.31
CA VAL A 44 2.16 1.18 -7.54
C VAL A 44 3.65 1.36 -7.31
N GLN A 45 4.45 0.91 -8.28
CA GLN A 45 5.90 1.07 -8.23
C GLN A 45 6.32 2.53 -8.25
N ILE A 46 7.12 2.92 -7.26
CA ILE A 46 7.61 4.29 -7.09
C ILE A 46 9.06 4.49 -7.57
N ASN A 47 9.80 3.41 -7.79
CA ASN A 47 11.19 3.44 -8.23
C ASN A 47 11.35 2.96 -9.67
N SER A 48 10.38 3.25 -10.54
CA SER A 48 10.55 3.04 -11.97
C SER A 48 11.49 4.09 -12.55
N ASN A 49 12.25 3.70 -13.57
CA ASN A 49 13.05 4.62 -14.38
C ASN A 49 12.27 5.13 -15.61
N SER A 50 10.97 4.83 -15.70
CA SER A 50 10.09 5.19 -16.82
C SER A 50 8.72 5.60 -16.31
N ASP A 51 8.17 6.66 -16.89
CA ASP A 51 6.78 7.09 -16.65
C ASP A 51 5.77 6.29 -17.50
N GLU A 52 6.26 5.48 -18.44
CA GLU A 52 5.44 4.70 -19.37
C GLU A 52 5.39 3.21 -19.04
N ALA A 53 6.27 2.73 -18.15
CA ALA A 53 6.33 1.34 -17.73
C ALA A 53 6.64 1.20 -16.25
N TRP A 54 5.82 0.45 -15.51
CA TRP A 54 5.97 0.21 -14.07
C TRP A 54 5.30 -1.11 -13.66
N GLN A 55 5.46 -1.53 -12.41
CA GLN A 55 4.68 -2.63 -11.83
C GLN A 55 3.56 -2.12 -10.92
N GLU A 56 2.40 -2.74 -11.03
CA GLU A 56 1.25 -2.55 -10.15
C GLU A 56 0.90 -3.90 -9.51
N ALA A 57 0.74 -3.91 -8.18
CA ALA A 57 0.28 -5.07 -7.44
C ALA A 57 -1.12 -4.83 -6.88
N THR A 58 -1.97 -5.85 -6.95
CA THR A 58 -3.28 -5.88 -6.27
C THR A 58 -3.27 -7.00 -5.25
N ILE A 59 -3.58 -6.67 -4.00
CA ILE A 59 -3.72 -7.63 -2.91
C ILE A 59 -5.21 -7.73 -2.56
N ALA A 60 -5.79 -8.90 -2.83
CA ALA A 60 -7.19 -9.21 -2.55
C ALA A 60 -7.38 -10.72 -2.38
N ASP A 61 -8.37 -11.12 -1.58
CA ASP A 61 -8.84 -12.51 -1.47
C ASP A 61 -7.73 -13.54 -1.20
N GLY A 62 -6.74 -13.18 -0.36
CA GLY A 62 -5.62 -14.08 -0.03
C GLY A 62 -4.62 -14.26 -1.16
N THR A 63 -4.62 -13.36 -2.15
CA THR A 63 -3.70 -13.38 -3.30
C THR A 63 -3.01 -12.03 -3.47
N ILE A 64 -1.85 -12.07 -4.11
CA ILE A 64 -1.17 -10.92 -4.69
C ILE A 64 -0.98 -11.17 -6.18
N GLU A 65 -1.53 -10.29 -7.01
CA GLU A 65 -1.31 -10.28 -8.46
C GLU A 65 -0.50 -9.04 -8.83
N ILE A 66 0.55 -9.22 -9.63
CA ILE A 66 1.46 -8.17 -10.05
C ILE A 66 1.48 -8.16 -11.56
N ASN A 67 1.24 -6.99 -12.13
CA ASN A 67 1.26 -6.75 -13.56
C ASN A 67 2.35 -5.76 -13.91
N TRP A 68 3.04 -6.00 -15.02
CA TRP A 68 3.68 -4.95 -15.79
C TRP A 68 2.58 -4.08 -16.40
N ILE A 69 2.66 -2.79 -16.16
CA ILE A 69 1.85 -1.78 -16.81
C ILE A 69 2.73 -1.09 -17.84
N SER A 70 2.27 -1.02 -19.08
CA SER A 70 2.97 -0.33 -20.18
C SER A 70 2.00 0.55 -20.97
N ASP A 71 2.53 1.26 -21.97
CA ASP A 71 1.75 2.08 -22.90
C ASP A 71 0.87 3.10 -22.15
N LYS A 72 1.45 3.72 -21.11
CA LYS A 72 0.78 4.74 -20.26
C LYS A 72 -0.46 4.22 -19.53
N GLY A 73 -0.50 2.92 -19.21
CA GLY A 73 -1.60 2.31 -18.48
C GLY A 73 -2.53 1.46 -19.34
N GLU A 74 -2.40 1.52 -20.66
CA GLU A 74 -3.31 0.84 -21.60
C GLU A 74 -3.03 -0.67 -21.73
N THR A 75 -1.81 -1.10 -21.39
CA THR A 75 -1.40 -2.50 -21.51
C THR A 75 -1.04 -3.06 -20.14
N LYS A 76 -1.60 -4.23 -19.81
CA LYS A 76 -1.26 -5.01 -18.62
C LYS A 76 -0.72 -6.38 -19.03
N SER A 77 0.43 -6.77 -18.47
CA SER A 77 1.02 -8.09 -18.67
C SER A 77 1.36 -8.72 -17.32
N LEU A 78 0.88 -9.94 -17.07
CA LEU A 78 1.10 -10.63 -15.80
C LEU A 78 2.60 -10.81 -15.53
N TYR A 79 3.05 -10.37 -14.34
CA TYR A 79 4.37 -10.65 -13.80
C TYR A 79 4.34 -11.74 -12.73
N TRP A 80 3.35 -11.71 -11.84
CA TRP A 80 3.22 -12.68 -10.74
C TRP A 80 1.77 -12.84 -10.36
N SER A 81 1.35 -14.06 -10.04
CA SER A 81 0.13 -14.34 -9.29
C SER A 81 0.48 -15.36 -8.22
N GLY A 82 0.16 -15.09 -6.97
CA GLY A 82 0.49 -16.02 -5.90
C GLY A 82 -0.23 -15.75 -4.59
N THR A 83 0.04 -16.59 -3.61
CA THR A 83 -0.60 -16.51 -2.30
C THR A 83 -0.19 -15.25 -1.54
N TYR A 84 -1.11 -14.73 -0.74
CA TYR A 84 -0.88 -13.67 0.23
C TYR A 84 -1.44 -14.11 1.58
N GLU A 85 -0.59 -14.08 2.61
CA GLU A 85 -0.99 -14.31 3.98
C GLU A 85 -1.18 -12.95 4.66
N ALA A 86 -2.35 -12.73 5.27
CA ALA A 86 -2.64 -11.46 5.91
C ALA A 86 -1.94 -11.33 7.29
N PRO A 87 -1.37 -10.16 7.63
CA PRO A 87 -0.87 -9.89 8.97
C PRO A 87 -1.98 -10.06 10.02
N THR A 88 -1.66 -10.72 11.13
CA THR A 88 -2.58 -10.90 12.26
C THR A 88 -2.37 -9.90 13.39
N LYS A 89 -1.32 -9.07 13.29
CA LYS A 89 -0.91 -8.11 14.32
C LYS A 89 -0.92 -6.68 13.78
N SER A 90 -1.07 -5.72 14.67
CA SER A 90 -0.78 -4.32 14.37
C SER A 90 0.74 -4.13 14.34
N THR A 91 1.29 -3.77 13.19
CA THR A 91 2.74 -3.66 12.95
C THR A 91 2.98 -2.74 11.74
N ASN A 92 4.16 -2.13 11.67
CA ASN A 92 4.66 -1.40 10.50
C ASN A 92 5.65 -2.24 9.66
N GLU A 93 5.96 -3.46 10.11
CA GLU A 93 6.85 -4.41 9.43
C GLU A 93 6.15 -5.75 9.26
N TYR A 94 6.23 -6.34 8.07
CA TYR A 94 5.67 -7.65 7.76
C TYR A 94 6.45 -8.32 6.62
N GLU A 95 6.57 -9.64 6.65
CA GLU A 95 7.21 -10.43 5.61
C GLU A 95 6.34 -11.64 5.30
N TRP A 96 6.29 -12.02 4.03
CA TRP A 96 5.64 -13.26 3.63
C TRP A 96 6.30 -13.85 2.38
N THR A 97 6.26 -15.18 2.29
CA THR A 97 6.65 -15.92 1.09
C THR A 97 5.39 -16.31 0.32
N SER A 98 5.22 -15.72 -0.86
CA SER A 98 4.13 -16.03 -1.78
C SER A 98 4.44 -17.31 -2.56
N LYS A 99 3.49 -18.23 -2.63
CA LYS A 99 3.56 -19.42 -3.50
C LYS A 99 2.93 -19.08 -4.85
N ASN A 100 3.61 -19.45 -5.93
CA ASN A 100 3.18 -19.15 -7.29
C ASN A 100 1.91 -19.93 -7.67
N ASP A 101 0.97 -19.23 -8.30
CA ASP A 101 -0.12 -19.80 -9.07
C ASP A 101 0.35 -20.11 -10.51
N LYS A 102 0.96 -21.30 -10.66
CA LYS A 102 1.53 -21.77 -11.92
C LYS A 102 0.49 -21.92 -13.03
N GLU A 103 -0.78 -22.17 -12.69
CA GLU A 103 -1.87 -22.26 -13.68
C GLU A 103 -2.02 -20.93 -14.45
N LYS A 104 -1.78 -19.80 -13.77
CA LYS A 104 -1.75 -18.49 -14.41
C LYS A 104 -0.40 -18.13 -15.00
N THR A 105 0.70 -18.34 -14.27
CA THR A 105 2.01 -17.79 -14.69
C THR A 105 2.67 -18.57 -15.81
N ASP A 106 2.43 -19.88 -15.95
CA ASP A 106 3.16 -20.71 -16.93
C ASP A 106 2.84 -20.33 -18.39
N SER A 107 1.66 -19.76 -18.64
CA SER A 107 1.25 -19.27 -19.96
C SER A 107 1.57 -17.80 -20.22
N ALA A 108 2.01 -17.06 -19.20
CA ALA A 108 2.27 -15.63 -19.28
C ALA A 108 3.75 -15.36 -19.58
N LEU A 109 4.05 -14.93 -20.80
CA LEU A 109 5.42 -14.75 -21.31
C LEU A 109 6.32 -13.87 -20.42
N LEU A 110 5.75 -12.86 -19.77
CA LEU A 110 6.48 -11.91 -18.93
C LEU A 110 6.38 -12.21 -17.43
N ALA A 111 5.74 -13.33 -17.06
CA ALA A 111 5.63 -13.76 -15.68
C ALA A 111 6.94 -14.38 -15.17
N SER A 112 7.18 -14.20 -13.88
CA SER A 112 8.26 -14.89 -13.18
C SER A 112 7.95 -16.38 -13.08
N GLY A 113 8.87 -17.22 -13.57
CA GLY A 113 8.77 -18.66 -13.46
C GLY A 113 9.14 -19.24 -12.09
N ALA A 114 9.54 -18.42 -11.11
CA ALA A 114 9.90 -18.88 -9.77
C ALA A 114 8.74 -19.60 -9.05
N ASP A 115 9.04 -20.58 -8.20
CA ASP A 115 8.00 -21.29 -7.43
C ASP A 115 7.47 -20.47 -6.24
N THR A 116 8.32 -19.59 -5.72
CA THR A 116 7.98 -18.68 -4.63
C THR A 116 8.59 -17.30 -4.85
N LYS A 117 8.06 -16.31 -4.14
CA LYS A 117 8.59 -14.95 -4.11
C LYS A 117 8.43 -14.39 -2.70
N ASP A 118 9.53 -13.88 -2.17
CA ASP A 118 9.53 -13.21 -0.87
C ASP A 118 9.16 -11.74 -1.03
N PHE A 119 8.32 -11.28 -0.11
CA PHE A 119 7.88 -9.90 -0.02
C PHE A 119 8.15 -9.37 1.37
N THR A 120 8.58 -8.11 1.42
CA THR A 120 8.74 -7.33 2.64
C THR A 120 7.79 -6.16 2.59
N TYR A 121 7.17 -5.82 3.70
CA TYR A 121 6.49 -4.57 3.94
C TYR A 121 7.19 -3.86 5.10
N LYS A 122 7.53 -2.59 4.89
CA LYS A 122 8.05 -1.72 5.95
C LYS A 122 7.62 -0.29 5.72
N ASP A 123 7.03 0.31 6.75
CA ASP A 123 6.74 1.75 6.81
C ASP A 123 5.99 2.29 5.58
N GLY A 124 4.99 1.54 5.09
CA GLY A 124 4.19 1.96 3.94
C GLY A 124 4.73 1.52 2.57
N VAL A 125 5.83 0.78 2.51
CA VAL A 125 6.44 0.31 1.26
C VAL A 125 6.46 -1.21 1.20
N ILE A 126 5.96 -1.79 0.11
CA ILE A 126 6.19 -3.21 -0.22
C ILE A 126 7.42 -3.32 -1.12
N SER A 127 8.30 -4.27 -0.86
CA SER A 127 9.49 -4.54 -1.69
C SER A 127 9.69 -6.03 -1.98
N TYR A 128 10.20 -6.32 -3.17
CA TYR A 128 10.57 -7.66 -3.62
C TYR A 128 11.56 -7.56 -4.79
N GLU A 129 12.24 -8.66 -5.10
CA GLU A 129 13.03 -8.76 -6.34
C GLU A 129 12.15 -9.15 -7.53
N ALA A 130 12.31 -8.41 -8.63
CA ALA A 130 11.73 -8.74 -9.91
C ALA A 130 12.81 -9.01 -10.95
N SER A 131 12.76 -10.17 -11.59
CA SER A 131 13.64 -10.55 -12.69
C SER A 131 12.86 -10.76 -13.99
N ALA A 132 13.36 -10.18 -15.08
CA ALA A 132 12.86 -10.40 -16.43
C ALA A 132 13.99 -10.17 -17.46
N MET A 133 14.03 -10.97 -18.52
CA MET A 133 14.98 -10.82 -19.63
C MET A 133 16.46 -10.66 -19.19
N GLY A 134 16.89 -11.41 -18.17
CA GLY A 134 18.26 -11.37 -17.67
C GLY A 134 18.62 -10.18 -16.78
N THR A 135 17.64 -9.34 -16.41
CA THR A 135 17.82 -8.22 -15.48
C THR A 135 17.02 -8.47 -14.20
N THR A 136 17.62 -8.14 -13.05
CA THR A 136 16.96 -8.17 -11.74
C THR A 136 16.96 -6.78 -11.11
N THR A 137 15.85 -6.38 -10.52
CA THR A 137 15.72 -5.13 -9.77
C THR A 137 14.96 -5.34 -8.47
N THR A 138 15.25 -4.54 -7.45
CA THR A 138 14.41 -4.44 -6.27
C THR A 138 13.26 -3.47 -6.57
N ILE A 139 12.04 -3.97 -6.63
CA ILE A 139 10.84 -3.16 -6.80
C ILE A 139 10.43 -2.58 -5.44
N LYS A 140 9.96 -1.34 -5.43
CA LYS A 140 9.33 -0.68 -4.28
C LYS A 140 7.96 -0.18 -4.68
N LEU A 141 6.93 -0.60 -3.97
CA LEU A 141 5.55 -0.20 -4.20
C LEU A 141 5.03 0.62 -3.03
N GLU A 142 4.30 1.70 -3.32
CA GLU A 142 3.47 2.42 -2.35
C GLU A 142 2.00 2.24 -2.70
N ARG A 143 1.13 2.41 -1.70
CA ARG A 143 -0.32 2.30 -1.91
C ARG A 143 -0.80 3.44 -2.82
N GLN A 144 -1.65 3.10 -3.79
CA GLN A 144 -2.28 4.07 -4.69
C GLN A 144 -3.25 5.01 -3.95
#